data_AF-A0A7S6S820-F1
#
_entry.id   AF-A0A7S6S820-F1
#
_cell.length_a   1.000
_cell.length_b   1.000
_cell.length_c   1.000
_cell.angle_alpha   90.00
_cell.angle_beta   90.00
_cell.angle_gamma   90.00
#
_symmetry.space_group_name_H-M   'P 1'
#
loop_
_entity.id
_entity.type
_entity.pdbx_description
1 polymer ?
#
loop_
_entity_poly.entity_id
_entity_poly.type
_entity_poly.pdbx_seq_one_letter_code
_entity_poly.pdbx_strand_id
1 'polypeptide(L)'
;MMSNQSATDIDMIISVDEKYLSQLDKIAENLRSQGLKDIQVLTGVGVITGKGHPDLLSALHQVNGVAAVETAGTVQIAPPGSDVQ
;
A
#
# COMPACT_ATOMS: atom_id res chain seq x y z
N MET A 1 -16.42 -25.56 -7.05
CA MET A 1 -16.36 -24.10 -7.20
C MET A 1 -14.99 -23.64 -6.76
N MET A 2 -14.29 -22.89 -7.61
CA MET A 2 -12.90 -22.44 -7.42
C MET A 2 -12.72 -21.60 -6.15
N SER A 3 -11.57 -21.77 -5.48
CA SER A 3 -10.81 -20.69 -4.82
C SER A 3 -9.44 -21.25 -4.45
N ASN A 4 -8.48 -21.18 -5.38
CA ASN A 4 -7.08 -21.49 -5.10
C ASN A 4 -6.49 -20.30 -4.33
N GLN A 5 -6.45 -20.40 -3.01
CA GLN A 5 -5.87 -19.38 -2.13
C GLN A 5 -4.35 -19.55 -2.08
N SER A 6 -3.62 -18.66 -2.76
CA SER A 6 -2.20 -18.35 -2.49
C SER A 6 -1.82 -17.05 -3.24
N ALA A 7 -2.54 -15.95 -3.02
CA ALA A 7 -1.96 -14.65 -3.33
C ALA A 7 -1.14 -14.22 -2.10
N THR A 8 0.17 -14.11 -2.28
CA THR A 8 1.09 -13.59 -1.26
C THR A 8 0.79 -12.12 -1.02
N ASP A 9 1.02 -11.66 0.22
CA ASP A 9 0.92 -10.24 0.56
C ASP A 9 1.81 -9.43 -0.40
N ILE A 10 1.24 -8.37 -0.97
CA ILE A 10 1.94 -7.43 -1.84
C ILE A 10 2.22 -6.13 -1.08
N ASP A 11 3.28 -5.44 -1.48
CA ASP A 11 3.58 -4.10 -0.99
C ASP A 11 2.56 -3.10 -1.56
N MET A 12 2.07 -2.21 -0.71
CA MET A 12 1.08 -1.18 -1.03
C MET A 12 1.56 0.18 -0.55
N ILE A 13 1.25 1.20 -1.34
CA ILE A 13 1.51 2.61 -1.08
C ILE A 13 0.17 3.31 -0.99
N ILE A 14 -0.09 3.96 0.14
CA ILE A 14 -1.35 4.64 0.43
C ILE A 14 -1.06 6.13 0.58
N SER A 15 -1.63 6.93 -0.31
CA SER A 15 -1.55 8.38 -0.25
C SER A 15 -2.72 8.90 0.57
N VAL A 16 -2.44 9.79 1.52
CA VAL A 16 -3.45 10.40 2.40
C VAL A 16 -3.76 11.82 1.92
N ASP A 17 -5.05 12.16 1.90
CA ASP A 17 -5.51 13.50 1.54
C ASP A 17 -4.95 14.53 2.54
N GLU A 18 -4.45 15.65 2.03
CA GLU A 18 -3.77 16.70 2.79
C GLU A 18 -4.57 17.19 4.01
N LYS A 19 -5.91 17.19 3.92
CA LYS A 19 -6.78 17.63 5.03
C LYS A 19 -6.77 16.69 6.23
N TYR A 20 -6.24 15.47 6.07
CA TYR A 20 -6.15 14.45 7.10
C TYR A 20 -4.71 14.18 7.58
N LEU A 21 -3.72 14.98 7.20
CA LEU A 21 -2.32 14.77 7.60
C LEU A 21 -2.13 14.76 9.14
N SER A 22 -2.92 15.55 9.87
CA SER A 22 -2.92 15.55 11.35
C SER A 22 -3.53 14.30 11.98
N GLN A 23 -4.16 13.44 11.17
CA GLN A 23 -4.82 12.20 11.58
C GLN A 23 -4.15 10.95 11.00
N LEU A 24 -2.91 11.07 10.51
CA LEU A 24 -2.19 9.96 9.87
C LEU A 24 -2.15 8.70 10.73
N ASP A 25 -1.86 8.82 12.03
CA ASP A 25 -1.81 7.67 12.94
C ASP A 25 -3.17 6.98 13.08
N LYS A 26 -4.26 7.77 13.09
CA LYS A 26 -5.63 7.24 13.12
C LYS A 26 -5.97 6.51 11.82
N ILE A 27 -5.52 7.03 10.68
CA ILE A 27 -5.71 6.38 9.38
C ILE A 27 -4.90 5.09 9.32
N ALA A 28 -3.64 5.09 9.77
CA ALA A 28 -2.81 3.90 9.87
C ALA A 28 -3.50 2.78 10.69
N GLU A 29 -4.15 3.15 11.77
CA GLU A 29 -4.87 2.21 12.63
C GLU A 29 -6.12 1.64 11.96
N ASN A 30 -6.84 2.47 11.21
CA ASN A 30 -7.96 2.01 10.38
C ASN A 30 -7.48 1.05 9.29
N LEU A 31 -6.39 1.37 8.59
CA LEU A 31 -5.79 0.49 7.58
C LEU A 31 -5.34 -0.85 8.20
N ARG A 32 -4.77 -0.82 9.41
CA ARG A 32 -4.41 -2.04 10.16
C ARG A 32 -5.64 -2.90 10.43
N SER A 33 -6.76 -2.29 10.84
CA SER A 33 -8.01 -3.03 11.09
C SER A 33 -8.63 -3.64 9.82
N GLN A 34 -8.30 -3.12 8.64
CA GLN A 34 -8.66 -3.71 7.34
C GLN A 34 -7.72 -4.87 6.94
N GLY A 35 -6.64 -5.11 7.69
CA GLY A 35 -5.71 -6.21 7.44
C GLY A 35 -4.39 -5.80 6.80
N LEU A 36 -4.10 -4.50 6.66
CA LEU A 36 -2.78 -4.03 6.26
C LEU A 36 -1.75 -4.28 7.38
N LYS A 37 -0.59 -4.81 7.02
CA LYS A 37 0.52 -5.22 7.90
C LYS A 37 1.78 -4.40 7.60
N ASP A 38 2.80 -4.55 8.44
CA ASP A 38 4.11 -3.89 8.27
C ASP A 38 4.02 -2.38 7.98
N ILE A 39 3.07 -1.73 8.66
CA ILE A 39 2.70 -0.34 8.36
C ILE A 39 3.84 0.60 8.72
N GLN A 40 4.25 1.45 7.77
CA GLN A 40 5.13 2.58 8.00
C GLN A 40 4.44 3.88 7.61
N VAL A 41 4.53 4.88 8.48
CA VAL A 41 3.94 6.21 8.25
C VAL A 41 5.05 7.18 7.88
N LEU A 42 5.01 7.69 6.65
CA LEU A 42 5.91 8.71 6.13
C LEU A 42 5.25 10.09 6.31
N THR A 43 5.24 10.57 7.56
CA THR A 43 4.51 11.76 7.98
C THR A 43 4.86 13.02 7.20
N GLY A 44 6.13 13.19 6.81
CA GLY A 44 6.59 14.35 6.04
C GLY A 44 6.00 14.47 4.63
N VAL A 45 5.44 13.39 4.08
CA VAL A 45 4.90 13.34 2.71
C VAL A 45 3.47 12.82 2.62
N GLY A 46 2.81 12.54 3.75
CA GLY A 46 1.42 12.06 3.75
C GLY A 46 1.22 10.67 3.16
N VAL A 47 2.24 9.81 3.24
CA VAL A 47 2.20 8.44 2.69
C VAL A 47 2.23 7.42 3.81
N ILE A 48 1.44 6.36 3.66
CA ILE A 48 1.49 5.16 4.49
C ILE A 48 1.86 4.00 3.59
N THR A 49 2.86 3.21 3.96
CA THR A 49 3.20 1.96 3.25
C THR A 49 2.84 0.78 4.12
N GLY A 50 2.62 -0.38 3.50
CA GLY A 50 2.38 -1.63 4.20
C GLY A 50 2.21 -2.79 3.25
N LYS A 51 1.92 -3.96 3.81
CA LYS A 51 1.70 -5.20 3.07
C LYS A 51 0.32 -5.75 3.30
N GLY A 52 -0.30 -6.30 2.27
CA GLY A 52 -1.63 -6.90 2.40
C GLY A 52 -2.00 -7.79 1.23
N HIS A 53 -3.08 -8.53 1.40
CA HIS A 53 -3.64 -9.33 0.32
C HIS A 53 -4.19 -8.39 -0.78
N PRO A 54 -4.00 -8.69 -2.09
CA PRO A 54 -4.49 -7.84 -3.18
C PRO A 54 -5.99 -7.50 -3.10
N ASP A 55 -6.81 -8.41 -2.56
CA ASP A 55 -8.25 -8.20 -2.37
C ASP A 55 -8.59 -7.05 -1.40
N LEU A 56 -7.62 -6.60 -0.60
CA LEU A 56 -7.79 -5.46 0.31
C LEU A 56 -7.86 -4.12 -0.43
N LEU A 57 -7.34 -4.01 -1.66
CA LEU A 57 -7.23 -2.73 -2.39
C LEU A 57 -8.54 -1.94 -2.37
N SER A 58 -9.65 -2.58 -2.72
CA SER A 58 -10.98 -1.96 -2.74
C SER A 58 -11.42 -1.48 -1.35
N ALA A 59 -11.14 -2.23 -0.29
CA ALA A 59 -11.49 -1.87 1.08
C ALA A 59 -10.64 -0.70 1.59
N LEU A 60 -9.34 -0.70 1.27
CA LEU A 60 -8.42 0.38 1.66
C LEU A 60 -8.79 1.70 0.99
N HIS A 61 -9.26 1.68 -0.27
CA HIS A 61 -9.76 2.87 -0.96
C HIS A 61 -11.00 3.50 -0.29
N GLN A 62 -11.76 2.75 0.50
CA GLN A 62 -12.95 3.26 1.21
C GLN A 62 -12.61 3.84 2.60
N VAL A 63 -11.37 3.71 3.06
CA VAL A 63 -10.96 4.29 4.34
C VAL A 63 -10.95 5.80 4.24
N ASN A 64 -11.69 6.46 5.15
CA ASN A 64 -11.78 7.91 5.15
C ASN A 64 -10.41 8.56 5.32
N GLY A 65 -10.08 9.48 4.41
CA GLY A 65 -8.80 10.17 4.34
C GLY A 65 -7.78 9.53 3.41
N VAL A 66 -8.05 8.34 2.87
CA VAL A 66 -7.26 7.79 1.76
C VAL A 66 -7.58 8.52 0.46
N ALA A 67 -6.55 9.05 -0.20
CA ALA A 67 -6.65 9.66 -1.52
C ALA A 67 -6.37 8.64 -2.63
N ALA A 68 -5.39 7.75 -2.43
CA ALA A 68 -5.04 6.71 -3.39
C ALA A 68 -4.45 5.48 -2.69
N VAL A 69 -4.60 4.33 -3.33
CA VAL A 69 -3.94 3.07 -2.97
C VAL A 69 -3.31 2.51 -4.23
N GLU A 70 -2.01 2.28 -4.17
CA GLU A 70 -1.20 1.79 -5.28
C GLU A 70 -0.46 0.53 -4.84
N THR A 71 -0.24 -0.40 -5.77
CA THR A 71 0.66 -1.52 -5.51
C THR A 71 2.09 -1.08 -5.77
N ALA A 72 3.01 -1.39 -4.87
CA ALA A 72 4.41 -1.07 -5.12
C ALA A 72 4.91 -1.98 -6.25
N GLY A 73 5.28 -1.38 -7.36
CA GLY A 73 5.88 -2.11 -8.48
C GLY A 73 7.28 -2.59 -8.13
N THR A 74 7.61 -3.84 -8.48
CA THR A 74 8.99 -4.30 -8.48
C THR A 74 9.72 -3.64 -9.65
N VAL A 75 10.36 -2.51 -9.43
CA VAL A 75 11.29 -1.94 -10.42
C VAL A 75 12.56 -2.77 -10.38
N GLN A 76 12.64 -3.78 -11.24
CA GLN A 76 13.86 -4.54 -11.43
C GLN A 76 14.77 -3.73 -12.37
N ILE A 77 15.69 -2.96 -11.79
CA ILE A 77 16.74 -2.31 -12.59
C ILE A 77 17.64 -3.44 -13.10
N ALA A 78 17.68 -3.63 -14.42
CA ALA A 78 18.60 -4.59 -15.03
C ALA A 78 20.03 -4.26 -14.57
N PRO A 79 20.86 -5.27 -14.22
CA PRO A 79 22.24 -5.03 -13.84
C PRO A 79 22.93 -4.18 -14.93
N PRO A 80 23.74 -3.16 -14.56
CA PRO A 80 24.55 -2.47 -15.54
C PRO A 80 25.52 -3.48 -16.17
N GLY A 81 25.36 -3.72 -17.48
CA GLY A 81 26.16 -4.68 -18.25
C GLY A 81 25.37 -5.73 -19.04
N SER A 82 24.03 -5.68 -19.07
CA SER A 82 23.29 -6.46 -20.09
C SER A 82 23.57 -5.84 -21.46
N ASP A 83 24.06 -6.65 -22.40
CA ASP A 83 24.32 -6.21 -23.77
C ASP A 83 23.10 -5.46 -24.33
N VAL A 84 23.35 -4.24 -24.80
CA VAL A 84 22.38 -3.47 -25.60
C VAL A 84 22.04 -4.32 -26.81
N GLN A 85 20.76 -4.70 -26.97
CA GLN A 85 20.24 -5.24 -28.24
C GLN A 85 19.42 -4.19 -28.97
#